data_AF-A0A6N4WVX6-F1
#
_entry.id   AF-A0A6N4WVX6-F1
#
_cell.length_a   1.000
_cell.length_b   1.000
_cell.length_c   1.000
_cell.angle_alpha   90.00
_cell.angle_beta   90.00
_cell.angle_gamma   90.00
#
_symmetry.space_group_name_H-M   'P 1'
#
loop_
_entity.id
_entity.type
_entity.pdbx_description
1 polymer ?
#
loop_
_entity_poly.entity_id
_entity_poly.type
_entity_poly.pdbx_seq_one_letter_code
_entity_poly.pdbx_strand_id
1 'polypeptide(L)'
;MITSISKHVALGLTASALVITACSKPAEDTIPAAPDAAIQTVITEFAQGNGGILWEAMPASYQTDVTTLVKLAGTKVDAEVYDKSFATIGRLAEVVDQQQAFILNTSFLKGRSAEEMAELEAALPSVVGVINTLTQSELASSTGLLNFDGQAFFDTTVSKLAGYVEELGVLAGEEYVLSDYVNSVVSVVDADDLQATLLMTVPGEEPVEQTFTKVEERWVPADMASDWASSVAEATAELEATSPEDIAAQKPQIMGVLAMMDGVLTQIAAAETQEQFDQSLQGAMMPLMGLMMMGQGMGAPAAPMPAAPSSTPSVK
;
A
#
# COMPACT_ATOMS: atom_id res chain seq x y z
N MET A 1 -6.40 -16.01 5.38
CA MET A 1 -4.97 -15.88 5.71
C MET A 1 -4.37 -14.55 5.27
N ILE A 2 -5.16 -13.60 4.77
CA ILE A 2 -5.01 -12.18 5.13
C ILE A 2 -6.28 -11.89 5.95
N THR A 3 -6.28 -12.28 7.23
CA THR A 3 -7.52 -12.51 8.00
C THR A 3 -7.34 -12.21 9.47
N SER A 4 -8.36 -11.59 10.08
CA SER A 4 -8.48 -11.31 11.52
C SER A 4 -7.74 -10.06 12.03
N ILE A 5 -8.10 -8.88 11.51
CA ILE A 5 -7.75 -7.56 12.11
C ILE A 5 -9.01 -6.71 12.36
N SER A 6 -10.02 -6.72 11.47
CA SER A 6 -11.38 -6.35 11.87
C SER A 6 -11.81 -7.24 13.05
N LYS A 7 -12.67 -6.72 13.96
CA LYS A 7 -13.23 -7.39 15.17
C LYS A 7 -14.00 -6.41 16.19
N HIS A 8 -14.38 -5.17 15.85
CA HIS A 8 -15.10 -4.02 16.54
C HIS A 8 -16.18 -4.11 17.76
N VAL A 9 -16.07 -3.32 18.90
CA VAL A 9 -17.17 -2.75 19.85
C VAL A 9 -17.30 -1.17 20.08
N ALA A 10 -18.47 -0.58 20.48
CA ALA A 10 -18.59 0.88 20.81
C ALA A 10 -19.71 1.20 21.86
N LEU A 11 -19.93 2.39 22.49
CA LEU A 11 -19.39 3.78 22.47
C LEU A 11 -19.62 4.48 23.87
N GLY A 12 -18.87 5.51 24.33
CA GLY A 12 -18.95 5.93 25.77
C GLY A 12 -18.54 7.33 26.35
N LEU A 13 -18.62 8.46 25.63
CA LEU A 13 -18.64 9.89 26.09
C LEU A 13 -18.51 10.32 27.60
N THR A 14 -17.70 11.36 27.90
CA THR A 14 -18.13 12.66 28.55
C THR A 14 -16.99 13.72 28.60
N ALA A 15 -17.26 14.99 29.00
CA ALA A 15 -16.41 16.17 28.74
C ALA A 15 -16.25 17.18 29.90
N SER A 16 -15.25 18.10 29.88
CA SER A 16 -15.32 19.48 30.45
C SER A 16 -14.12 20.45 30.21
N ALA A 17 -14.45 21.67 29.73
CA ALA A 17 -13.97 23.02 30.13
C ALA A 17 -12.47 23.46 30.21
N LEU A 18 -12.06 24.30 29.24
CA LEU A 18 -11.42 25.64 29.34
C LEU A 18 -10.46 26.04 30.51
N VAL A 19 -9.21 26.43 30.16
CA VAL A 19 -8.51 27.66 30.63
C VAL A 19 -7.59 28.19 29.49
N ILE A 20 -7.31 29.51 29.44
CA ILE A 20 -6.44 30.16 28.43
C ILE A 20 -5.08 30.55 29.04
N THR A 21 -3.97 30.15 28.40
CA THR A 21 -2.67 30.84 28.49
C THR A 21 -1.93 30.78 27.15
N ALA A 22 -1.56 31.94 26.60
CA ALA A 22 -0.79 32.03 25.36
C ALA A 22 0.72 32.03 25.65
N CYS A 23 1.36 30.87 25.47
CA CYS A 23 2.79 30.77 25.20
C CYS A 23 2.99 30.34 23.73
N SER A 24 4.19 30.56 23.19
CA SER A 24 4.55 30.09 21.85
C SER A 24 4.44 28.57 21.77
N LYS A 25 3.34 28.10 21.19
CA LYS A 25 3.03 26.69 20.99
C LYS A 25 4.18 26.04 20.20
N PRO A 26 4.84 24.98 20.71
CA PRO A 26 5.53 24.03 19.85
C PRO A 26 4.54 23.46 18.82
N ALA A 27 5.00 22.66 17.85
CA ALA A 27 4.06 21.74 17.21
C ALA A 27 3.43 20.90 18.34
N GLU A 28 2.11 21.01 18.51
CA GLU A 28 1.42 20.26 19.55
C GLU A 28 1.26 18.86 19.03
N ASP A 29 1.82 17.90 19.77
CA ASP A 29 1.87 16.51 19.34
C ASP A 29 0.43 16.01 19.16
N THR A 30 0.10 15.66 17.92
CA THR A 30 -1.26 15.34 17.45
C THR A 30 -1.80 14.07 18.11
N ILE A 31 -0.89 13.18 18.50
CA ILE A 31 -1.16 11.88 19.09
C ILE A 31 -1.01 11.98 20.62
N PRO A 32 -2.07 11.68 21.41
CA PRO A 32 -1.99 11.66 22.87
C PRO A 32 -0.94 10.68 23.42
N ALA A 33 -0.38 10.98 24.60
CA ALA A 33 0.62 10.11 25.23
C ALA A 33 0.05 8.87 25.95
N ALA A 34 -1.26 8.87 26.26
CA ALA A 34 -1.94 7.72 26.87
C ALA A 34 -2.24 6.67 25.78
N PRO A 35 -2.02 5.36 26.03
CA PRO A 35 -1.99 4.33 24.98
C PRO A 35 -3.35 4.15 24.29
N ASP A 36 -4.45 4.17 25.03
CA ASP A 36 -5.81 4.11 24.50
C ASP A 36 -6.11 5.32 23.61
N ALA A 37 -5.87 6.54 24.10
CA ALA A 37 -6.09 7.77 23.36
C ALA A 37 -5.15 7.92 22.15
N ALA A 38 -3.92 7.40 22.22
CA ALA A 38 -2.97 7.37 21.11
C ALA A 38 -3.50 6.53 19.95
N ILE A 39 -3.80 5.25 20.21
CA ILE A 39 -4.26 4.30 19.20
C ILE A 39 -5.67 4.68 18.72
N GLN A 40 -6.52 5.24 19.59
CA GLN A 40 -7.80 5.84 19.20
C GLN A 40 -7.64 6.94 18.15
N THR A 41 -6.74 7.91 18.37
CA THR A 41 -6.46 8.96 17.39
C THR A 41 -5.95 8.37 16.07
N VAL A 42 -4.98 7.44 16.12
CA VAL A 42 -4.40 6.82 14.91
C VAL A 42 -5.45 6.09 14.09
N ILE A 43 -6.32 5.27 14.73
CA ILE A 43 -7.40 4.56 14.04
C ILE A 43 -8.41 5.54 13.47
N THR A 44 -8.90 6.52 14.26
CA THR A 44 -9.95 7.44 13.82
C THR A 44 -9.50 8.38 12.70
N GLU A 45 -8.27 8.90 12.74
CA GLU A 45 -7.71 9.76 11.68
C GLU A 45 -7.48 8.96 10.39
N PHE A 46 -6.87 7.77 10.47
CA PHE A 46 -6.64 6.93 9.29
C PHE A 46 -7.95 6.47 8.66
N ALA A 47 -8.95 6.15 9.47
CA ALA A 47 -10.31 5.81 9.02
C ALA A 47 -11.06 6.99 8.36
N GLN A 48 -10.65 8.24 8.64
CA GLN A 48 -11.11 9.44 7.94
C GLN A 48 -10.28 9.77 6.68
N GLY A 49 -9.33 8.91 6.31
CA GLY A 49 -8.47 9.07 5.14
C GLY A 49 -7.21 9.89 5.38
N ASN A 50 -6.88 10.24 6.62
CA ASN A 50 -5.58 10.86 6.95
C ASN A 50 -4.48 9.78 7.02
N GLY A 51 -3.81 9.53 5.89
CA GLY A 51 -2.65 8.63 5.84
C GLY A 51 -1.46 9.14 6.65
N GLY A 52 -1.30 10.46 6.79
CA GLY A 52 -0.21 11.12 7.51
C GLY A 52 -0.07 10.67 8.96
N ILE A 53 -1.19 10.38 9.63
CA ILE A 53 -1.18 9.94 11.03
C ILE A 53 -0.37 8.65 11.26
N LEU A 54 -0.26 7.77 10.27
CA LEU A 54 0.55 6.55 10.37
C LEU A 54 2.05 6.86 10.36
N TRP A 55 2.47 7.91 9.66
CA TRP A 55 3.85 8.40 9.74
C TRP A 55 4.10 9.10 11.07
N GLU A 56 3.21 10.01 11.46
CA GLU A 56 3.27 10.72 12.75
C GLU A 56 3.29 9.78 13.96
N ALA A 57 2.62 8.61 13.88
CA ALA A 57 2.57 7.60 14.92
C ALA A 57 3.84 6.75 15.06
N MET A 58 4.70 6.70 14.04
CA MET A 58 5.95 5.95 14.14
C MET A 58 6.99 6.66 15.03
N PRO A 59 7.78 5.89 15.82
CA PRO A 59 9.01 6.39 16.46
C PRO A 59 9.93 7.14 15.49
N ALA A 60 10.69 8.11 15.99
CA ALA A 60 11.60 8.90 15.16
C ALA A 60 12.74 8.06 14.56
N SER A 61 13.21 7.03 15.28
CA SER A 61 14.08 5.99 14.71
C SER A 61 13.41 5.21 13.59
N TYR A 62 12.15 4.79 13.75
CA TYR A 62 11.44 4.00 12.73
C TYR A 62 11.19 4.83 11.45
N GLN A 63 10.80 6.09 11.59
CA GLN A 63 10.76 7.06 10.48
C GLN A 63 12.13 7.20 9.78
N THR A 64 13.21 7.24 10.56
CA THR A 64 14.58 7.33 10.04
C THR A 64 15.01 6.06 9.30
N ASP A 65 14.68 4.89 9.83
CA ASP A 65 14.99 3.58 9.23
C ASP A 65 14.27 3.41 7.89
N VAL A 66 12.95 3.68 7.83
CA VAL A 66 12.19 3.64 6.58
C VAL A 66 12.75 4.63 5.55
N THR A 67 13.03 5.86 5.98
CA THR A 67 13.63 6.88 5.10
C THR A 67 14.99 6.44 4.58
N THR A 68 15.79 5.74 5.39
CA THR A 68 17.11 5.24 5.03
C THR A 68 17.02 4.05 4.07
N LEU A 69 16.08 3.11 4.30
CA LEU A 69 15.83 1.97 3.41
C LEU A 69 15.36 2.40 2.02
N VAL A 70 14.40 3.34 1.94
CA VAL A 70 13.91 3.86 0.65
C VAL A 70 15.04 4.58 -0.12
N LYS A 71 15.87 5.37 0.58
CA LYS A 71 17.01 6.05 -0.03
C LYS A 71 18.13 5.09 -0.44
N LEU A 72 18.38 4.03 0.34
CA LEU A 72 19.28 2.94 -0.01
C LEU A 72 18.80 2.24 -1.29
N ALA A 73 17.51 1.89 -1.41
CA ALA A 73 16.94 1.35 -2.65
C ALA A 73 17.16 2.31 -3.85
N GLY A 74 16.98 3.61 -3.64
CA GLY A 74 17.30 4.66 -4.62
C GLY A 74 18.76 4.65 -5.11
N THR A 75 19.72 4.21 -4.29
CA THR A 75 21.13 4.04 -4.71
C THR A 75 21.43 2.71 -5.41
N LYS A 76 20.50 1.75 -5.38
CA LYS A 76 20.70 0.37 -5.86
C LYS A 76 20.06 0.09 -7.22
N VAL A 77 19.06 0.87 -7.61
CA VAL A 77 18.36 0.74 -8.90
C VAL A 77 19.13 1.42 -10.03
N ASP A 78 19.08 0.87 -11.25
CA ASP A 78 19.42 1.63 -12.45
C ASP A 78 18.27 2.60 -12.74
N ALA A 79 18.56 3.90 -12.67
CA ALA A 79 17.56 4.97 -12.79
C ALA A 79 16.73 4.88 -14.08
N GLU A 80 17.35 4.56 -15.23
CA GLU A 80 16.66 4.49 -16.51
C GLU A 80 15.71 3.28 -16.55
N VAL A 81 16.16 2.11 -16.06
CA VAL A 81 15.32 0.91 -15.96
C VAL A 81 14.16 1.14 -14.99
N TYR A 82 14.42 1.76 -13.85
CA TYR A 82 13.42 1.99 -12.80
C TYR A 82 12.34 2.98 -13.24
N ASP A 83 12.75 4.20 -13.61
CA ASP A 83 11.85 5.26 -14.04
C ASP A 83 11.06 4.82 -15.29
N LYS A 84 11.69 4.07 -16.20
CA LYS A 84 10.99 3.54 -17.39
C LYS A 84 9.99 2.43 -17.07
N SER A 85 10.27 1.60 -16.07
CA SER A 85 9.34 0.56 -15.62
C SER A 85 8.07 1.20 -15.04
N PHE A 86 8.21 2.16 -14.12
CA PHE A 86 7.07 2.88 -13.56
C PHE A 86 6.30 3.69 -14.62
N ALA A 87 6.97 4.35 -15.55
CA ALA A 87 6.30 5.03 -16.67
C ALA A 87 5.49 4.06 -17.55
N THR A 88 5.98 2.83 -17.78
CA THR A 88 5.27 1.81 -18.55
C THR A 88 4.07 1.23 -17.78
N ILE A 89 4.16 1.14 -16.44
CA ILE A 89 3.05 0.71 -15.56
C ILE A 89 1.97 1.80 -15.47
N GLY A 90 2.34 3.07 -15.30
CA GLY A 90 1.38 4.18 -15.30
C GLY A 90 0.64 4.26 -16.64
N ARG A 91 1.38 4.09 -17.75
CA ARG A 91 0.81 4.02 -19.09
C ARG A 91 -0.13 2.82 -19.30
N LEU A 92 0.05 1.70 -18.60
CA LEU A 92 -0.93 0.61 -18.61
C LEU A 92 -2.27 1.08 -17.99
N ALA A 93 -2.24 1.83 -16.88
CA ALA A 93 -3.44 2.39 -16.28
C ALA A 93 -4.10 3.46 -17.18
N GLU A 94 -3.32 4.34 -17.82
CA GLU A 94 -3.82 5.28 -18.83
C GLU A 94 -4.56 4.56 -19.98
N VAL A 95 -4.02 3.44 -20.47
CA VAL A 95 -4.65 2.66 -21.56
C VAL A 95 -5.89 1.90 -21.08
N VAL A 96 -5.91 1.44 -19.83
CA VAL A 96 -7.09 0.81 -19.22
C VAL A 96 -8.24 1.80 -19.06
N ASP A 97 -7.95 3.01 -18.60
CA ASP A 97 -8.91 4.13 -18.51
C ASP A 97 -9.44 4.51 -19.90
N GLN A 98 -8.53 4.83 -20.84
CA GLN A 98 -8.88 5.27 -22.19
C GLN A 98 -9.71 4.22 -22.97
N GLN A 99 -9.42 2.93 -22.78
CA GLN A 99 -10.02 1.84 -23.57
C GLN A 99 -10.98 0.94 -22.76
N GLN A 100 -11.45 1.41 -21.59
CA GLN A 100 -12.42 0.71 -20.71
C GLN A 100 -13.59 0.10 -21.50
N ALA A 101 -14.18 0.86 -22.44
CA ALA A 101 -15.32 0.40 -23.23
C ALA A 101 -15.00 -0.81 -24.11
N PHE A 102 -13.78 -0.91 -24.68
CA PHE A 102 -13.38 -2.09 -25.47
C PHE A 102 -12.86 -3.23 -24.60
N ILE A 103 -12.28 -2.94 -23.43
CA ILE A 103 -11.92 -3.94 -22.42
C ILE A 103 -13.18 -4.68 -21.95
N LEU A 104 -14.22 -3.97 -21.54
CA LEU A 104 -15.47 -4.58 -21.05
C LEU A 104 -16.23 -5.37 -22.13
N ASN A 105 -16.03 -5.05 -23.41
CA ASN A 105 -16.65 -5.75 -24.54
C ASN A 105 -15.74 -6.84 -25.18
N THR A 106 -14.51 -7.03 -24.68
CA THR A 106 -13.55 -7.93 -25.34
C THR A 106 -13.94 -9.40 -25.28
N SER A 107 -13.47 -10.18 -26.26
CA SER A 107 -13.76 -11.61 -26.36
C SER A 107 -13.27 -12.46 -25.18
N PHE A 108 -12.32 -11.99 -24.38
CA PHE A 108 -11.80 -12.69 -23.19
C PHE A 108 -12.74 -12.67 -21.97
N LEU A 109 -13.71 -11.75 -21.90
CA LEU A 109 -14.69 -11.69 -20.80
C LEU A 109 -15.97 -12.49 -21.09
N LYS A 110 -16.08 -13.10 -22.28
CA LYS A 110 -17.24 -13.91 -22.69
C LYS A 110 -17.41 -15.14 -21.79
N GLY A 111 -18.47 -15.14 -21.01
CA GLY A 111 -18.80 -16.21 -20.07
C GLY A 111 -19.07 -15.71 -18.64
N ARG A 112 -18.65 -14.47 -18.32
CA ARG A 112 -19.08 -13.80 -17.09
C ARG A 112 -20.57 -13.48 -17.11
N SER A 113 -21.16 -13.47 -15.92
CA SER A 113 -22.52 -13.00 -15.65
C SER A 113 -22.64 -11.48 -15.80
N ALA A 114 -23.87 -10.97 -15.86
CA ALA A 114 -24.12 -9.53 -15.87
C ALA A 114 -23.74 -8.83 -14.54
N GLU A 115 -23.67 -9.60 -13.44
CA GLU A 115 -23.32 -9.15 -12.10
C GLU A 115 -21.80 -8.91 -12.02
N GLU A 116 -20.99 -9.94 -12.32
CA GLU A 116 -19.52 -9.84 -12.44
C GLU A 116 -19.05 -8.74 -13.41
N MET A 117 -19.82 -8.50 -14.48
CA MET A 117 -19.48 -7.43 -15.45
C MET A 117 -19.78 -6.04 -14.89
N ALA A 118 -20.83 -5.87 -14.09
CA ALA A 118 -21.13 -4.60 -13.44
C ALA A 118 -20.17 -4.31 -12.28
N GLU A 119 -19.80 -5.33 -11.50
CA GLU A 119 -18.73 -5.26 -10.49
C GLU A 119 -17.40 -4.82 -11.12
N LEU A 120 -16.99 -5.46 -12.23
CA LEU A 120 -15.77 -5.11 -12.96
C LEU A 120 -15.82 -3.68 -13.53
N GLU A 121 -16.95 -3.24 -14.09
CA GLU A 121 -17.12 -1.88 -14.60
C GLU A 121 -17.07 -0.83 -13.48
N ALA A 122 -17.64 -1.13 -12.31
CA ALA A 122 -17.64 -0.25 -11.15
C ALA A 122 -16.28 -0.17 -10.42
N ALA A 123 -15.54 -1.28 -10.36
CA ALA A 123 -14.24 -1.34 -9.68
C ALA A 123 -13.07 -0.80 -10.52
N LEU A 124 -13.19 -0.76 -11.86
CA LEU A 124 -12.09 -0.38 -12.75
C LEU A 124 -11.50 1.02 -12.46
N PRO A 125 -12.30 2.08 -12.19
CA PRO A 125 -11.77 3.40 -11.86
C PRO A 125 -10.90 3.41 -10.59
N SER A 126 -11.29 2.67 -9.55
CA SER A 126 -10.53 2.59 -8.30
C SER A 126 -9.25 1.75 -8.48
N VAL A 127 -9.29 0.68 -9.28
CA VAL A 127 -8.09 -0.10 -9.67
C VAL A 127 -7.10 0.74 -10.47
N VAL A 128 -7.59 1.50 -11.46
CA VAL A 128 -6.80 2.49 -12.22
C VAL A 128 -6.24 3.57 -11.28
N GLY A 129 -7.05 4.04 -10.33
CA GLY A 129 -6.68 5.04 -9.32
C GLY A 129 -5.53 4.60 -8.41
N VAL A 130 -5.54 3.34 -7.94
CA VAL A 130 -4.43 2.74 -7.18
C VAL A 130 -3.14 2.74 -7.99
N ILE A 131 -3.18 2.24 -9.23
CA ILE A 131 -1.99 2.16 -10.09
C ILE A 131 -1.46 3.56 -10.39
N ASN A 132 -2.33 4.49 -10.81
CA ASN A 132 -1.97 5.87 -11.07
C ASN A 132 -1.35 6.55 -9.84
N THR A 133 -1.95 6.36 -8.66
CA THR A 133 -1.45 6.92 -7.40
C THR A 133 -0.06 6.39 -7.04
N LEU A 134 0.18 5.09 -7.19
CA LEU A 134 1.51 4.50 -6.99
C LEU A 134 2.52 5.03 -8.02
N THR A 135 2.17 5.05 -9.31
CA THR A 135 3.07 5.47 -10.41
C THR A 135 3.29 6.98 -10.50
N GLN A 136 2.56 7.78 -9.72
CA GLN A 136 2.74 9.23 -9.59
C GLN A 136 3.30 9.62 -8.20
N SER A 137 3.59 8.64 -7.33
CA SER A 137 4.19 8.85 -6.02
C SER A 137 5.71 9.06 -6.10
N GLU A 138 6.33 9.52 -5.01
CA GLU A 138 7.79 9.64 -4.93
C GLU A 138 8.52 8.30 -5.15
N LEU A 139 7.89 7.19 -4.78
CA LEU A 139 8.45 5.85 -5.01
C LEU A 139 8.51 5.46 -6.49
N ALA A 140 7.81 6.17 -7.38
CA ALA A 140 7.77 5.84 -8.81
C ALA A 140 9.00 6.27 -9.62
N SER A 141 9.99 6.90 -8.98
CA SER A 141 11.23 7.30 -9.64
C SER A 141 12.44 7.17 -8.74
N SER A 142 13.58 6.86 -9.35
CA SER A 142 14.89 6.82 -8.70
C SER A 142 15.24 8.16 -8.03
N THR A 143 14.86 9.29 -8.64
CA THR A 143 15.00 10.62 -8.04
C THR A 143 14.12 10.79 -6.80
N GLY A 144 12.87 10.33 -6.82
CA GLY A 144 11.99 10.37 -5.66
C GLY A 144 12.44 9.44 -4.54
N LEU A 145 12.86 8.20 -4.83
CA LEU A 145 13.49 7.30 -3.84
C LEU A 145 14.66 7.97 -3.11
N LEU A 146 15.57 8.62 -3.85
CA LEU A 146 16.75 9.30 -3.28
C LEU A 146 16.41 10.54 -2.45
N ASN A 147 15.26 11.18 -2.69
CA ASN A 147 14.84 12.40 -1.99
C ASN A 147 13.69 12.18 -0.98
N PHE A 148 13.14 10.96 -0.92
CA PHE A 148 11.91 10.55 -0.23
C PHE A 148 11.58 11.32 1.06
N ASP A 149 10.38 11.89 1.10
CA ASP A 149 9.77 12.52 2.28
C ASP A 149 8.61 11.63 2.75
N GLY A 150 8.82 10.94 3.88
CA GLY A 150 7.85 10.00 4.42
C GLY A 150 6.53 10.65 4.85
N GLN A 151 6.57 11.87 5.39
CA GLN A 151 5.33 12.58 5.74
C GLN A 151 4.57 12.92 4.46
N ALA A 152 5.22 13.52 3.46
CA ALA A 152 4.58 13.88 2.20
C ALA A 152 4.04 12.65 1.45
N PHE A 153 4.74 11.52 1.50
CA PHE A 153 4.27 10.25 0.93
C PHE A 153 3.03 9.71 1.64
N PHE A 154 3.00 9.72 2.97
CA PHE A 154 1.84 9.25 3.73
C PHE A 154 0.63 10.21 3.61
N ASP A 155 0.86 11.51 3.75
CA ASP A 155 -0.14 12.58 3.56
C ASP A 155 -0.85 12.48 2.20
N THR A 156 -0.13 12.14 1.13
CA THR A 156 -0.65 12.26 -0.25
C THR A 156 -0.89 10.93 -0.96
N THR A 157 -0.04 9.93 -0.77
CA THR A 157 -0.12 8.64 -1.48
C THR A 157 -0.91 7.65 -0.63
N VAL A 158 -0.56 7.47 0.64
CA VAL A 158 -1.27 6.53 1.53
C VAL A 158 -2.71 6.98 1.79
N SER A 159 -2.95 8.29 2.00
CA SER A 159 -4.31 8.85 2.09
C SER A 159 -5.20 8.53 0.88
N LYS A 160 -4.66 8.61 -0.34
CA LYS A 160 -5.41 8.25 -1.57
C LYS A 160 -5.66 6.75 -1.67
N LEU A 161 -4.65 5.94 -1.36
CA LEU A 161 -4.76 4.48 -1.39
C LEU A 161 -5.79 3.97 -0.37
N ALA A 162 -5.87 4.59 0.81
CA ALA A 162 -6.91 4.33 1.80
C ALA A 162 -8.33 4.56 1.22
N GLY A 163 -8.52 5.66 0.48
CA GLY A 163 -9.78 5.93 -0.24
C GLY A 163 -10.14 4.86 -1.28
N TYR A 164 -9.18 4.36 -2.06
CA TYR A 164 -9.46 3.28 -3.01
C TYR A 164 -9.69 1.91 -2.33
N VAL A 165 -9.09 1.67 -1.16
CA VAL A 165 -9.36 0.46 -0.36
C VAL A 165 -10.78 0.50 0.20
N GLU A 166 -11.25 1.66 0.67
CA GLU A 166 -12.65 1.89 1.06
C GLU A 166 -13.60 1.63 -0.13
N GLU A 167 -13.38 2.28 -1.28
CA GLU A 167 -14.20 2.11 -2.48
C GLU A 167 -14.29 0.64 -2.93
N LEU A 168 -13.14 -0.06 -2.99
CA LEU A 168 -13.07 -1.45 -3.44
C LEU A 168 -13.69 -2.42 -2.41
N GLY A 169 -13.56 -2.15 -1.10
CA GLY A 169 -14.21 -2.93 -0.05
C GLY A 169 -15.75 -2.82 -0.13
N VAL A 170 -16.26 -1.60 -0.28
CA VAL A 170 -17.70 -1.35 -0.48
C VAL A 170 -18.22 -2.03 -1.74
N LEU A 171 -17.47 -1.97 -2.85
CA LEU A 171 -17.85 -2.61 -4.12
C LEU A 171 -17.79 -4.15 -4.08
N ALA A 172 -16.84 -4.72 -3.35
CA ALA A 172 -16.73 -6.17 -3.14
C ALA A 172 -17.80 -6.72 -2.16
N GLY A 173 -18.55 -5.85 -1.47
CA GLY A 173 -19.48 -6.25 -0.43
C GLY A 173 -18.77 -6.83 0.79
N GLU A 174 -17.55 -6.37 1.09
CA GLU A 174 -16.85 -6.75 2.32
C GLU A 174 -17.71 -6.40 3.55
N GLU A 175 -17.65 -7.25 4.56
CA GLU A 175 -18.54 -7.16 5.72
C GLU A 175 -18.31 -5.87 6.53
N TYR A 176 -17.09 -5.31 6.45
CA TYR A 176 -16.64 -4.08 7.10
C TYR A 176 -15.59 -3.38 6.24
N VAL A 177 -15.61 -2.06 6.25
CA VAL A 177 -14.72 -1.20 5.43
C VAL A 177 -13.95 -0.21 6.33
N LEU A 178 -13.08 0.61 5.75
CA LEU A 178 -12.21 1.50 6.50
C LEU A 178 -13.01 2.60 7.23
N SER A 179 -14.12 3.08 6.66
CA SER A 179 -14.95 4.11 7.31
C SER A 179 -15.70 3.63 8.55
N ASP A 180 -15.90 2.33 8.75
CA ASP A 180 -16.48 1.79 9.98
C ASP A 180 -15.60 2.15 11.19
N TYR A 181 -14.27 1.94 11.04
CA TYR A 181 -13.21 2.20 12.04
C TYR A 181 -13.23 3.61 12.65
N VAL A 182 -13.90 4.59 12.01
CA VAL A 182 -14.09 5.95 12.56
C VAL A 182 -14.82 5.92 13.92
N ASN A 183 -15.75 5.00 14.11
CA ASN A 183 -16.60 4.92 15.31
C ASN A 183 -15.96 4.13 16.47
N SER A 184 -14.64 4.05 16.48
CA SER A 184 -13.84 3.20 17.39
C SER A 184 -13.95 3.62 18.85
N VAL A 185 -13.80 2.64 19.73
CA VAL A 185 -13.44 2.79 21.13
C VAL A 185 -12.24 1.89 21.40
N VAL A 186 -11.09 2.48 21.65
CA VAL A 186 -9.96 1.80 22.29
C VAL A 186 -10.06 1.98 23.80
N SER A 187 -9.74 0.94 24.58
CA SER A 187 -9.75 1.02 26.05
C SER A 187 -8.62 0.19 26.67
N VAL A 188 -8.08 0.64 27.80
CA VAL A 188 -6.99 -0.04 28.51
C VAL A 188 -7.52 -1.26 29.29
N VAL A 189 -6.94 -2.44 29.04
CA VAL A 189 -7.14 -3.65 29.86
C VAL A 189 -6.10 -3.70 30.98
N ASP A 190 -4.83 -3.48 30.63
CA ASP A 190 -3.70 -3.39 31.55
C ASP A 190 -2.62 -2.47 30.94
N ALA A 191 -1.85 -1.75 31.77
CA ALA A 191 -0.78 -0.87 31.29
C ALA A 191 0.26 -0.49 32.37
N ASP A 192 1.52 -0.36 31.93
CA ASP A 192 2.60 0.31 32.65
C ASP A 192 3.26 1.41 31.80
N ASP A 193 4.43 1.92 32.22
CA ASP A 193 5.14 3.01 31.54
C ASP A 193 5.68 2.62 30.13
N LEU A 194 5.75 1.32 29.81
CA LEU A 194 6.39 0.77 28.60
C LEU A 194 5.51 -0.20 27.80
N GLN A 195 4.51 -0.84 28.38
CA GLN A 195 3.57 -1.73 27.68
C GLN A 195 2.12 -1.46 28.06
N ALA A 196 1.21 -1.67 27.10
CA ALA A 196 -0.23 -1.57 27.32
C ALA A 196 -0.96 -2.64 26.52
N THR A 197 -1.87 -3.38 27.15
CA THR A 197 -2.84 -4.25 26.47
C THR A 197 -4.14 -3.48 26.32
N LEU A 198 -4.56 -3.28 25.07
CA LEU A 198 -5.71 -2.48 24.70
C LEU A 198 -6.80 -3.36 24.09
N LEU A 199 -8.05 -3.15 24.50
CA LEU A 199 -9.22 -3.75 23.88
C LEU A 199 -9.66 -2.83 22.72
N MET A 200 -9.48 -3.29 21.48
CA MET A 200 -9.71 -2.56 20.24
C MET A 200 -10.99 -3.00 19.52
N THR A 201 -11.75 -1.98 19.10
CA THR A 201 -13.20 -2.03 19.27
C THR A 201 -13.83 -0.81 18.50
N VAL A 202 -14.94 -0.99 17.74
CA VAL A 202 -15.72 -0.04 16.86
C VAL A 202 -17.21 -0.57 16.73
N PRO A 203 -18.19 -0.15 15.90
CA PRO A 203 -19.47 -0.88 15.80
C PRO A 203 -19.44 -2.21 14.98
N GLY A 204 -19.80 -3.35 15.60
CA GLY A 204 -20.45 -4.46 14.86
C GLY A 204 -20.01 -5.91 15.10
N GLU A 205 -19.00 -6.16 15.94
CA GLU A 205 -18.14 -7.35 15.83
C GLU A 205 -17.68 -7.91 17.23
N GLU A 206 -16.64 -8.77 17.28
CA GLU A 206 -16.15 -9.49 18.48
C GLU A 206 -14.78 -8.96 19.01
N PRO A 207 -14.73 -8.23 20.14
CA PRO A 207 -13.59 -7.44 20.62
C PRO A 207 -12.20 -8.10 20.60
N VAL A 208 -11.19 -7.34 20.17
CA VAL A 208 -9.80 -7.81 20.02
C VAL A 208 -8.90 -7.18 21.08
N GLU A 209 -8.24 -7.97 21.91
CA GLU A 209 -7.13 -7.51 22.75
C GLU A 209 -5.82 -7.51 21.95
N GLN A 210 -5.09 -6.39 21.95
CA GLN A 210 -3.75 -6.29 21.36
C GLN A 210 -2.79 -5.58 22.32
N THR A 211 -1.57 -6.10 22.45
CA THR A 211 -0.50 -5.50 23.24
C THR A 211 0.33 -4.54 22.39
N PHE A 212 0.60 -3.36 22.94
CA PHE A 212 1.43 -2.31 22.38
C PHE A 212 2.64 -2.08 23.30
N THR A 213 3.77 -1.71 22.71
CA THR A 213 5.00 -1.32 23.39
C THR A 213 5.29 0.14 23.09
N LYS A 214 5.76 0.88 24.10
CA LYS A 214 6.14 2.28 24.00
C LYS A 214 7.59 2.40 23.52
N VAL A 215 7.78 3.06 22.37
CA VAL A 215 9.09 3.30 21.74
C VAL A 215 9.18 4.79 21.41
N GLU A 216 10.15 5.51 22.00
CA GLU A 216 10.37 6.95 21.76
C GLU A 216 9.11 7.82 21.92
N GLU A 217 8.36 7.64 23.01
CA GLU A 217 7.07 8.29 23.28
C GLU A 217 5.92 7.97 22.31
N ARG A 218 6.11 7.03 21.38
CA ARG A 218 5.05 6.47 20.52
C ARG A 218 4.64 5.07 20.96
N TRP A 219 3.38 4.71 20.71
CA TRP A 219 2.82 3.39 20.98
C TRP A 219 2.73 2.61 19.66
N VAL A 220 3.47 1.50 19.58
CA VAL A 220 3.50 0.60 18.42
C VAL A 220 3.08 -0.82 18.82
N PRO A 221 2.52 -1.63 17.91
CA PRO A 221 2.23 -3.04 18.17
C PRO A 221 3.45 -3.77 18.76
N ALA A 222 3.25 -4.63 19.76
CA ALA A 222 4.36 -5.23 20.50
C ALA A 222 5.18 -6.24 19.66
N ASP A 223 4.57 -6.85 18.66
CA ASP A 223 5.18 -7.70 17.62
C ASP A 223 5.99 -6.87 16.62
N MET A 224 5.44 -5.75 16.15
CA MET A 224 6.21 -4.76 15.37
C MET A 224 7.44 -4.30 16.16
N ALA A 225 7.29 -4.02 17.46
CA ALA A 225 8.36 -3.54 18.32
C ALA A 225 9.47 -4.57 18.57
N SER A 226 9.16 -5.86 18.65
CA SER A 226 10.18 -6.92 18.80
C SER A 226 10.94 -7.18 17.52
N ASP A 227 10.25 -7.14 16.37
CA ASP A 227 10.78 -7.68 15.12
C ASP A 227 11.42 -6.59 14.24
N TRP A 228 11.11 -5.30 14.47
CA TRP A 228 11.58 -4.14 13.69
C TRP A 228 13.08 -4.17 13.38
N ALA A 229 13.91 -4.32 14.42
CA ALA A 229 15.37 -4.25 14.27
C ALA A 229 15.93 -5.38 13.39
N SER A 230 15.33 -6.57 13.43
CA SER A 230 15.63 -7.67 12.51
C SER A 230 15.14 -7.36 11.10
N SER A 231 13.88 -6.92 10.93
CA SER A 231 13.31 -6.62 9.62
C SER A 231 14.06 -5.51 8.87
N VAL A 232 14.48 -4.45 9.56
CA VAL A 232 15.30 -3.37 8.99
C VAL A 232 16.69 -3.88 8.62
N ALA A 233 17.32 -4.72 9.44
CA ALA A 233 18.63 -5.29 9.14
C ALA A 233 18.59 -6.27 7.95
N GLU A 234 17.54 -7.08 7.85
CA GLU A 234 17.33 -8.02 6.74
C GLU A 234 17.04 -7.28 5.44
N ALA A 235 16.12 -6.31 5.44
CA ALA A 235 15.82 -5.46 4.28
C ALA A 235 17.07 -4.64 3.83
N THR A 236 17.87 -4.16 4.79
CA THR A 236 19.16 -3.51 4.48
C THR A 236 20.10 -4.50 3.79
N ALA A 237 20.24 -5.72 4.30
CA ALA A 237 21.12 -6.74 3.73
C ALA A 237 20.70 -7.20 2.32
N GLU A 238 19.40 -7.31 2.04
CA GLU A 238 18.89 -7.65 0.70
C GLU A 238 19.16 -6.52 -0.31
N LEU A 239 18.93 -5.26 0.08
CA LEU A 239 19.28 -4.09 -0.72
C LEU A 239 20.81 -3.98 -0.90
N GLU A 240 21.61 -4.26 0.12
CA GLU A 240 23.07 -4.27 0.02
C GLU A 240 23.60 -5.38 -0.89
N ALA A 241 23.02 -6.58 -0.84
CA ALA A 241 23.35 -7.72 -1.70
C ALA A 241 22.92 -7.53 -3.16
N THR A 242 22.00 -6.60 -3.44
CA THR A 242 21.61 -6.27 -4.82
C THR A 242 22.79 -5.70 -5.61
N SER A 243 23.17 -6.41 -6.67
CA SER A 243 24.31 -6.16 -7.54
C SER A 243 23.96 -5.21 -8.69
N PRO A 244 24.54 -3.99 -8.75
CA PRO A 244 24.34 -3.10 -9.89
C PRO A 244 24.93 -3.65 -11.19
N GLU A 245 25.92 -4.55 -11.12
CA GLU A 245 26.53 -5.19 -12.29
C GLU A 245 25.56 -6.14 -12.98
N ASP A 246 24.75 -6.89 -12.21
CA ASP A 246 23.74 -7.79 -12.77
C ASP A 246 22.58 -7.02 -13.42
N ILE A 247 22.17 -5.90 -12.82
CA ILE A 247 21.18 -4.98 -13.42
C ILE A 247 21.74 -4.38 -14.71
N ALA A 248 22.99 -3.90 -14.70
CA ALA A 248 23.63 -3.33 -15.90
C ALA A 248 23.82 -4.37 -17.03
N ALA A 249 24.10 -5.63 -16.70
CA ALA A 249 24.20 -6.73 -17.67
C ALA A 249 22.83 -7.08 -18.29
N GLN A 250 21.76 -7.06 -17.50
CA GLN A 250 20.40 -7.36 -17.96
C GLN A 250 19.67 -6.18 -18.59
N LYS A 251 20.10 -4.94 -18.32
CA LYS A 251 19.47 -3.69 -18.79
C LYS A 251 19.12 -3.67 -20.28
N PRO A 252 19.97 -4.10 -21.24
CA PRO A 252 19.59 -4.14 -22.66
C PRO A 252 18.40 -5.05 -22.96
N GLN A 253 18.25 -6.16 -22.23
CA GLN A 253 17.10 -7.07 -22.35
C GLN A 253 15.86 -6.45 -21.70
N ILE A 254 15.98 -5.88 -20.50
CA ILE A 254 14.87 -5.25 -19.77
C ILE A 254 14.29 -4.07 -20.58
N MET A 255 15.16 -3.17 -21.05
CA MET A 255 14.75 -2.03 -21.89
C MET A 255 14.14 -2.49 -23.22
N GLY A 256 14.59 -3.61 -23.79
CA GLY A 256 13.96 -4.23 -24.96
C GLY A 256 12.54 -4.75 -24.70
N VAL A 257 12.28 -5.32 -23.53
CA VAL A 257 10.93 -5.74 -23.10
C VAL A 257 10.05 -4.53 -22.82
N LEU A 258 10.54 -3.51 -22.10
CA LEU A 258 9.79 -2.28 -21.83
C LEU A 258 9.41 -1.55 -23.13
N ALA A 259 10.33 -1.45 -24.10
CA ALA A 259 10.03 -0.87 -25.42
C ALA A 259 9.00 -1.69 -26.23
N MET A 260 8.99 -3.02 -26.07
CA MET A 260 7.98 -3.90 -26.68
C MET A 260 6.60 -3.69 -26.03
N MET A 261 6.54 -3.61 -24.69
CA MET A 261 5.31 -3.33 -23.95
C MET A 261 4.75 -1.96 -24.30
N ASP A 262 5.60 -0.92 -24.36
CA ASP A 262 5.22 0.40 -24.87
C ASP A 262 4.66 0.36 -26.29
N GLY A 263 5.27 -0.44 -27.18
CA GLY A 263 4.80 -0.63 -28.55
C GLY A 263 3.42 -1.27 -28.62
N VAL A 264 3.14 -2.22 -27.74
CA VAL A 264 1.81 -2.85 -27.57
C VAL A 264 0.80 -1.86 -27.00
N LEU A 265 1.14 -1.18 -25.89
CA LEU A 265 0.28 -0.16 -25.27
C LEU A 265 -0.07 0.96 -26.26
N THR A 266 0.87 1.37 -27.11
CA THR A 266 0.62 2.36 -28.18
C THR A 266 -0.43 1.87 -29.20
N GLN A 267 -0.40 0.59 -29.56
CA GLN A 267 -1.36 0.01 -30.52
C GLN A 267 -2.76 -0.11 -29.89
N ILE A 268 -2.85 -0.56 -28.65
CA ILE A 268 -4.10 -0.67 -27.90
C ILE A 268 -4.71 0.72 -27.66
N ALA A 269 -3.89 1.71 -27.26
CA ALA A 269 -4.30 3.11 -27.10
C ALA A 269 -4.83 3.72 -28.40
N ALA A 270 -4.32 3.30 -29.56
CA ALA A 270 -4.70 3.81 -30.87
C ALA A 270 -5.89 3.06 -31.52
N ALA A 271 -6.54 2.13 -30.82
CA ALA A 271 -7.76 1.49 -31.30
C ALA A 271 -8.94 2.48 -31.26
N GLU A 272 -9.64 2.62 -32.40
CA GLU A 272 -10.89 3.39 -32.54
C GLU A 272 -12.12 2.47 -32.58
N THR A 273 -11.91 1.14 -32.62
CA THR A 273 -12.96 0.12 -32.77
C THR A 273 -12.60 -1.17 -32.02
N GLN A 274 -13.62 -1.94 -31.62
CA GLN A 274 -13.44 -3.25 -30.97
C GLN A 274 -12.60 -4.23 -31.78
N GLU A 275 -12.71 -4.22 -33.12
CA GLU A 275 -11.95 -5.14 -33.98
C GLU A 275 -10.45 -4.81 -33.96
N GLN A 276 -10.08 -3.53 -34.00
CA GLN A 276 -8.70 -3.08 -33.81
C GLN A 276 -8.18 -3.41 -32.40
N PHE A 277 -8.99 -3.19 -31.37
CA PHE A 277 -8.63 -3.49 -29.98
C PHE A 277 -8.37 -4.99 -29.76
N ASP A 278 -9.33 -5.86 -30.13
CA ASP A 278 -9.19 -7.31 -30.01
C ASP A 278 -8.01 -7.83 -30.88
N GLN A 279 -7.75 -7.23 -32.05
CA GLN A 279 -6.58 -7.57 -32.87
C GLN A 279 -5.26 -7.19 -32.20
N SER A 280 -5.15 -5.99 -31.63
CA SER A 280 -3.95 -5.54 -30.90
C SER A 280 -3.68 -6.41 -29.67
N LEU A 281 -4.73 -6.77 -28.93
CA LEU A 281 -4.64 -7.63 -27.75
C LEU A 281 -4.22 -9.07 -28.13
N GLN A 282 -4.78 -9.65 -29.20
CA GLN A 282 -4.33 -10.95 -29.73
C GLN A 282 -2.88 -10.90 -30.22
N GLY A 283 -2.46 -9.81 -30.87
CA GLY A 283 -1.08 -9.58 -31.28
C GLY A 283 -0.10 -9.55 -30.11
N ALA A 284 -0.52 -9.01 -28.97
CA ALA A 284 0.27 -8.95 -27.73
C ALA A 284 0.42 -10.31 -27.02
N MET A 285 -0.56 -11.21 -27.12
CA MET A 285 -0.53 -12.50 -26.43
C MET A 285 0.68 -13.37 -26.81
N MET A 286 1.08 -13.39 -28.09
CA MET A 286 2.16 -14.24 -28.56
C MET A 286 3.54 -13.86 -27.97
N PRO A 287 3.97 -12.58 -27.98
CA PRO A 287 5.14 -12.13 -27.23
C PRO A 287 5.05 -12.39 -25.72
N LEU A 288 3.90 -12.10 -25.09
CA LEU A 288 3.71 -12.31 -23.64
C LEU A 288 3.83 -13.78 -23.25
N MET A 289 3.29 -14.70 -24.05
CA MET A 289 3.45 -16.14 -23.85
C MET A 289 4.91 -16.59 -24.03
N GLY A 290 5.62 -16.01 -25.00
CA GLY A 290 7.06 -16.22 -25.17
C GLY A 290 7.88 -15.79 -23.94
N LEU A 291 7.56 -14.64 -23.36
CA LEU A 291 8.20 -14.14 -22.14
C LEU A 291 7.90 -15.03 -20.92
N MET A 292 6.65 -15.48 -20.74
CA MET A 292 6.30 -16.42 -19.65
C MET A 292 7.04 -17.76 -19.77
N MET A 293 7.17 -18.31 -20.98
CA MET A 293 7.93 -19.55 -21.22
C MET A 293 9.43 -19.38 -20.95
N MET A 294 10.01 -18.21 -21.26
CA MET A 294 11.41 -17.88 -20.93
C MET A 294 11.60 -17.70 -19.41
N GLY A 295 10.65 -17.07 -18.73
CA GLY A 295 10.67 -16.85 -17.27
C GLY A 295 10.56 -18.12 -16.43
N GLN A 296 10.02 -19.21 -16.97
CA GLN A 296 10.07 -20.54 -16.34
C GLN A 296 11.36 -21.33 -16.66
N GLY A 297 12.11 -20.94 -17.71
CA GLY A 297 13.35 -21.60 -18.11
C GLY A 297 14.61 -21.02 -17.46
N MET A 298 14.58 -19.74 -17.11
CA MET A 298 15.62 -19.06 -16.34
C MET A 298 15.18 -18.99 -14.87
N GLY A 299 15.96 -19.59 -13.97
CA GLY A 299 15.78 -19.44 -12.53
C GLY A 299 16.17 -18.03 -12.08
N ALA A 300 15.32 -17.05 -12.38
CA ALA A 300 15.41 -15.74 -11.75
C ALA A 300 15.35 -15.93 -10.22
N PRO A 301 16.16 -15.20 -9.43
CA PRO A 301 15.81 -14.98 -8.04
C PRO A 301 14.40 -14.42 -8.03
N ALA A 302 13.50 -15.04 -7.27
CA ALA A 302 12.29 -14.32 -6.90
C ALA A 302 12.77 -13.06 -6.17
N ALA A 303 12.40 -11.88 -6.68
CA ALA A 303 12.44 -10.69 -5.84
C ALA A 303 11.66 -11.06 -4.56
N PRO A 304 12.22 -10.87 -3.36
CA PRO A 304 11.56 -11.27 -2.13
C PRO A 304 10.29 -10.43 -1.99
N MET A 305 9.16 -11.01 -2.42
CA MET A 305 7.86 -10.53 -2.01
C MET A 305 7.86 -10.65 -0.49
N PRO A 306 7.75 -9.54 0.27
CA PRO A 306 7.86 -9.59 1.72
C PRO A 306 6.85 -10.60 2.22
N ALA A 307 7.34 -11.63 2.91
CA ALA A 307 6.52 -12.75 3.31
C ALA A 307 5.48 -12.22 4.29
N ALA A 308 4.20 -12.19 3.86
CA ALA A 308 3.11 -11.76 4.72
C ALA A 308 3.18 -12.56 6.04
N PRO A 309 3.33 -11.90 7.20
CA PRO A 309 3.67 -12.58 8.44
C PRO A 309 2.59 -13.61 8.75
N SER A 310 3.00 -14.87 8.89
CA SER A 310 2.11 -16.02 8.94
C SER A 310 1.51 -16.22 10.33
N SER A 311 0.74 -15.23 10.78
CA SER A 311 -0.01 -15.18 12.04
C SER A 311 -1.19 -16.16 12.07
N THR A 312 -0.89 -17.46 12.03
CA THR A 312 -1.81 -18.53 12.42
C THR A 312 -1.46 -19.02 13.82
N PRO A 313 -2.19 -18.60 14.88
CA PRO A 313 -2.07 -19.20 16.20
C PRO A 313 -2.39 -20.70 16.14
N SER A 314 -1.54 -21.54 16.71
CA SER A 314 -1.82 -22.97 16.86
C SER A 314 -2.82 -23.18 18.00
N VAL A 315 -4.08 -23.38 17.66
CA VAL A 315 -5.18 -23.61 18.62
C VAL A 315 -4.90 -24.83 19.52
N LYS A 316 -5.03 -24.62 20.84
CA LYS A 316 -5.17 -25.65 21.88
C LYS A 316 -6.03 -25.15 23.04
#